data_AF-A0A5K0Y1W7-F1
#
_entry.id   AF-A0A5K0Y1W7-F1
#
_cell.length_a   1.000
_cell.length_b   1.000
_cell.length_c   1.000
_cell.angle_alpha   90.00
_cell.angle_beta   90.00
_cell.angle_gamma   90.00
#
_symmetry.space_group_name_H-M   'P 1'
#
loop_
_entity.id
_entity.type
_entity.pdbx_description
1 polymer ?
#
loop_
_entity_poly.entity_id
_entity_poly.type
_entity_poly.pdbx_seq_one_letter_code
_entity_poly.pdbx_strand_id
1 'polypeptide(L)' 'QTKRMQLDWLTRVKIINGIARGLLYLHEDSRLKIIHRDLKASNILLDKDMNPKISDFGMAKLVGLDETQGNTSRIAGT' A
#
# COMPACT_ATOMS: atom_id res chain seq x y z
N GLN A 1 -24.89 -11.91 11.54
CA GLN A 1 -24.48 -12.37 10.20
C GLN A 1 -23.80 -11.22 9.47
N THR A 2 -22.48 -11.28 9.29
CA THR A 2 -21.74 -10.29 8.50
C THR A 2 -22.05 -10.53 7.03
N LYS A 3 -22.89 -9.69 6.42
CA LYS A 3 -23.15 -9.71 4.98
C LYS A 3 -21.81 -9.46 4.28
N ARG A 4 -21.18 -10.50 3.72
CA ARG A 4 -20.02 -10.31 2.83
C ARG A 4 -20.53 -9.46 1.66
N MET A 5 -20.07 -8.21 1.55
CA MET A 5 -20.28 -7.44 0.33
C MET A 5 -19.59 -8.21 -0.80
N GLN A 6 -20.39 -8.74 -1.73
CA GLN A 6 -19.82 -9.23 -2.98
C GLN A 6 -19.33 -8.01 -3.77
N LEU A 7 -18.01 -7.83 -3.76
CA LEU A 7 -17.37 -6.86 -4.64
C LEU A 7 -17.45 -7.41 -6.06
N ASP A 8 -18.18 -6.69 -6.92
CA ASP A 8 -18.18 -6.95 -8.36
C ASP A 8 -16.76 -6.71 -8.93
N TRP A 9 -16.53 -7.24 -10.13
CA TRP A 9 -15.22 -7.18 -10.76
C TRP A 9 -14.75 -5.75 -11.02
N LEU A 10 -15.63 -4.84 -11.43
CA LEU A 10 -15.27 -3.45 -11.72
C LEU A 10 -14.83 -2.73 -10.44
N THR A 11 -15.53 -2.96 -9.33
CA THR A 11 -15.15 -2.44 -8.02
C THR A 11 -13.78 -2.96 -7.58
N ARG A 12 -13.47 -4.24 -7.83
CA ARG A 12 -12.13 -4.80 -7.53
C ARG A 12 -11.05 -4.14 -8.38
N VAL A 13 -11.28 -3.94 -9.66
CA VAL A 13 -10.33 -3.26 -10.56
C VAL A 13 -10.11 -1.81 -10.11
N LYS A 14 -11.17 -1.09 -9.69
CA LYS A 14 -11.05 0.25 -9.10
C LYS A 14 -10.14 0.24 -7.87
N ILE A 15 -10.33 -0.72 -6.97
CA ILE A 15 -9.51 -0.88 -5.76
C ILE A 15 -8.05 -1.19 -6.12
N ILE A 16 -7.79 -2.15 -7.01
CA ILE A 16 -6.42 -2.51 -7.42
C ILE A 16 -5.70 -1.30 -8.02
N ASN A 17 -6.37 -0.55 -8.91
CA ASN A 17 -5.81 0.66 -9.51
C ASN A 17 -5.51 1.74 -8.45
N GLY A 18 -6.38 1.91 -7.45
CA GLY A 18 -6.12 2.85 -6.37
C GLY A 18 -4.93 2.46 -5.49
N ILE A 19 -4.76 1.16 -5.20
CA ILE A 19 -3.60 0.64 -4.46
C ILE A 19 -2.31 0.89 -5.26
N ALA A 20 -2.31 0.57 -6.56
CA ALA A 20 -1.16 0.79 -7.43
C ALA A 20 -0.76 2.26 -7.51
N ARG A 21 -1.74 3.18 -7.60
CA ARG A 21 -1.49 4.63 -7.54
C ARG A 21 -0.92 5.07 -6.20
N GLY A 22 -1.44 4.53 -5.10
CA GLY A 22 -0.90 4.80 -3.77
C GLY A 22 0.56 4.36 -3.63
N LEU A 23 0.91 3.19 -4.15
CA LEU A 23 2.30 2.70 -4.17
C LEU A 23 3.21 3.53 -5.07
N LEU A 24 2.75 3.87 -6.28
CA LEU A 24 3.49 4.76 -7.18
C LEU A 24 3.81 6.10 -6.50
N TYR A 25 2.82 6.67 -5.80
CA TYR A 25 3.03 7.89 -5.05
C TYR A 25 4.10 7.74 -3.96
N LEU A 26 4.03 6.67 -3.17
CA LEU A 26 5.02 6.43 -2.12
C LEU A 26 6.44 6.20 -2.67
N HIS A 27 6.56 5.59 -3.85
CA HIS A 27 7.86 5.23 -4.41
C HIS A 27 8.50 6.34 -5.26
N GLU A 28 7.69 7.10 -6.01
CA GLU A 28 8.19 8.01 -7.05
C GLU A 28 7.65 9.44 -6.92
N ASP A 29 6.33 9.64 -6.73
CA ASP A 29 5.74 11.00 -6.83
C ASP A 29 5.82 11.80 -5.51
N SER A 30 6.08 11.13 -4.39
CA SER A 30 6.21 11.80 -3.09
C SER A 30 7.57 12.45 -2.93
N ARG A 31 7.65 13.46 -2.05
CA ARG A 31 8.91 14.16 -1.76
C ARG A 31 10.00 13.26 -1.17
N LEU A 32 9.62 12.10 -0.64
CA LEU A 32 10.50 11.13 0.00
C LEU A 32 10.14 9.74 -0.49
N LYS A 33 11.09 8.96 -1.00
CA LYS A 33 10.84 7.57 -1.38
C LYS A 33 10.57 6.72 -0.13
N ILE A 34 9.35 6.22 0.00
CA ILE A 34 8.86 5.42 1.14
C ILE A 34 8.62 3.99 0.67
N ILE A 35 9.32 3.03 1.26
CA ILE A 35 9.05 1.59 1.07
C ILE A 35 8.18 1.10 2.22
N HIS A 36 6.96 0.63 1.93
CA HIS A 36 5.99 0.21 2.96
C HIS A 36 6.43 -1.04 3.75
N ARG A 37 7.04 -2.02 3.05
CA ARG A 37 7.54 -3.32 3.57
C ARG A 37 6.53 -4.28 4.20
N ASP A 38 5.30 -3.87 4.51
CA ASP A 38 4.24 -4.77 5.01
C ASP A 38 2.91 -4.59 4.25
N LEU A 39 2.96 -4.64 2.92
CA LEU A 39 1.76 -4.47 2.09
C LEU A 39 0.97 -5.79 2.02
N LYS A 40 -0.26 -5.76 2.52
CA LYS A 40 -1.18 -6.91 2.55
C LYS A 40 -2.63 -6.43 2.58
N ALA A 41 -3.56 -7.33 2.30
CA ALA A 41 -4.99 -6.99 2.22
C ALA A 41 -5.54 -6.36 3.52
N SER A 42 -5.08 -6.81 4.70
CA SER A 42 -5.51 -6.24 5.99
C SER A 42 -5.01 -4.80 6.21
N ASN A 43 -3.99 -4.37 5.46
CA ASN A 43 -3.40 -3.03 5.55
C ASN A 43 -3.96 -2.10 4.46
N ILE A 44 -4.96 -2.55 3.70
CA ILE A 44 -5.72 -1.73 2.77
C ILE A 44 -7.08 -1.43 3.38
N LEU A 45 -7.29 -0.18 3.79
CA LEU A 45 -8.58 0.30 4.26
C LEU A 45 -9.41 0.78 3.07
N LEU A 46 -10.72 0.58 3.11
CA LEU A 46 -11.65 1.09 2.11
C LEU A 46 -12.52 2.17 2.76
N ASP A 47 -12.61 3.33 2.11
CA ASP A 47 -13.57 4.36 2.52
C ASP A 47 -15.00 4.02 2.08
N LYS A 48 -15.96 4.89 2.44
CA LYS A 48 -17.38 4.73 2.09
C LYS A 48 -17.66 4.64 0.59
N ASP A 49 -16.74 5.14 -0.25
CA ASP A 49 -16.87 5.19 -1.71
C ASP A 49 -16.01 4.09 -2.39
N MET A 50 -15.55 3.11 -1.60
CA MET A 50 -14.72 1.99 -2.03
C MET A 50 -13.36 2.41 -2.61
N ASN A 51 -12.83 3.56 -2.20
CA ASN A 51 -11.47 3.94 -2.55
C ASN A 51 -10.49 3.34 -1.54
N PRO A 52 -9.39 2.73 -2.01
CA PRO A 52 -8.38 2.17 -1.12
C PRO A 52 -7.52 3.26 -0.48
N LYS A 53 -7.09 2.98 0.75
CA LYS A 53 -6.10 3.74 1.52
C LYS A 53 -5.08 2.76 2.08
N ILE A 54 -3.80 2.97 1.75
CA ILE A 54 -2.70 2.19 2.33
C ILE A 54 -2.53 2.64 3.78
N SER A 55 -2.44 1.69 4.70
CA SER A 55 -2.34 1.92 6.15
C SER A 55 -1.23 1.07 6.76
N ASP A 56 -0.91 1.34 8.03
CA ASP A 56 0.11 0.63 8.83
C ASP A 56 1.55 0.77 8.29
N PHE A 57 2.06 1.99 8.39
CA PHE A 57 3.44 2.34 8.05
C PHE A 57 4.44 2.00 9.18
N GLY A 58 4.08 1.18 10.16
CA GLY A 58 4.96 0.83 11.28
C GLY A 58 6.27 0.16 10.86
N MET A 59 6.25 -0.51 9.70
CA MET A 59 7.43 -1.10 9.07
C MET A 59 8.00 -0.26 7.93
N ALA A 60 7.46 0.92 7.62
CA ALA A 60 7.90 1.70 6.48
C ALA A 60 9.34 2.23 6.66
N LYS A 61 10.03 2.47 5.54
CA LYS A 61 11.37 3.06 5.52
C LYS A 61 11.48 4.16 4.48
N LEU A 62 12.15 5.24 4.87
CA LEU A 62 12.65 6.25 3.96
C LEU A 62 13.92 5.73 3.30
N VAL A 63 14.02 5.92 2.00
CA VAL A 63 15.15 5.48 1.16
C VAL A 63 15.63 6.67 0.34
N GLY A 64 16.93 6.75 0.06
CA GLY A 64 17.47 7.78 -0.83
C GLY A 64 16.82 7.68 -2.22
N LEU A 65 16.58 8.81 -2.89
CA LEU A 65 15.96 8.80 -4.22
C LEU A 65 16.80 8.01 -5.23
N ASP A 66 18.12 8.11 -5.14
CA ASP A 66 19.09 7.42 -6.01
C ASP A 66 19.49 6.02 -5.48
N GLU A 67 19.01 5.63 -4.30
CA GLU A 67 19.31 4.32 -3.74
C GLU A 67 18.43 3.25 -4.42
N THR A 68 19.08 2.38 -5.19
CA THR A 68 18.44 1.23 -5.85
C THR A 68 18.55 -0.06 -5.05
N GLN A 69 19.42 -0.07 -4.04
CA GLN A 69 19.67 -1.18 -3.12
C GLN A 69 19.85 -0.66 -1.70
N GLY A 70 19.44 -1.45 -0.70
CA GLY A 70 19.62 -1.11 0.71
C GLY A 70 19.76 -2.36 1.56
N ASN A 71 20.64 -2.32 2.56
CA ASN A 71 20.82 -3.41 3.51
C ASN A 71 19.93 -3.23 4.74
N THR A 72 19.35 -4.30 5.24
CA THR A 72 18.61 -4.30 6.51
C THR A 72 19.15 -5.38 7.44
N SER A 73 19.43 -5.02 8.68
CA SER A 73 19.89 -5.95 9.72
C SER A 73 18.75 -6.70 10.39
N ARG A 74 17.50 -6.34 10.10
CA ARG A 74 16.29 -6.92 10.70
C ARG A 74 15.31 -7.31 9.61
N ILE A 75 14.94 -8.58 9.59
CA ILE A 75 13.84 -9.10 8.78
C ILE A 75 12.54 -8.47 9.30
N ALA A 76 11.78 -7.84 8.41
CA ALA A 76 10.53 -7.15 8.72
C ALA A 76 9.52 -7.38 7.58
N GLY A 77 8.24 -7.45 7.93
CA GLY A 77 7.15 -7.88 7.05
C GLY A 77 6.36 -9.02 7.69
N THR A 78 5.35 -9.54 6.99
CA THR A 78 4.58 -10.73 7.39
C THR A 78 4.55 -11.79 6.32
#